data_AF-A0A1L8R502-F1
#
_entry.id   AF-A0A1L8R502-F1
#
_cell.length_a   1.000
_cell.length_b   1.000
_cell.length_c   1.000
_cell.angle_alpha   90.00
_cell.angle_beta   90.00
_cell.angle_gamma   90.00
#
_symmetry.space_group_name_H-M   'P 1'
#
loop_
_entity.id
_entity.type
_entity.pdbx_description
1 polymer ?
#
loop_
_entity_poly.entity_id
_entity_poly.type
_entity_poly.pdbx_seq_one_letter_code
_entity_poly.pdbx_strand_id
1 'polypeptide(L)'
;MDMFAYFRHFLETEDAKVLFILALICAAMTLDFLLGTIAAKINPSIEFKSKIGINGILRKIASIFLLVFFIPLSVIVPGGTGIALLYTLYLGYLLMELKSILENYQKMGGATDLFQRFLDSFKSNHDGKDGRS
;
A
#
# COMPACT_ATOMS: atom_id res chain seq x y z
N MET A 1 0.17 -5.64 -29.10
CA MET A 1 0.89 -6.02 -27.86
C MET A 1 -0.11 -6.70 -26.94
N ASP A 2 0.24 -7.83 -26.35
CA ASP A 2 -0.57 -8.39 -25.27
C ASP A 2 -0.41 -7.56 -23.98
N MET A 3 -1.36 -7.68 -23.06
CA MET A 3 -1.39 -6.87 -21.83
C MET A 3 -0.19 -7.14 -20.91
N PHE A 4 0.34 -8.37 -20.90
CA PHE A 4 1.52 -8.69 -20.09
C PHE A 4 2.80 -8.08 -20.68
N ALA A 5 2.93 -8.08 -22.01
CA ALA A 5 4.02 -7.40 -22.71
C ALA A 5 4.01 -5.90 -22.43
N TYR A 6 2.82 -5.28 -22.37
CA TYR A 6 2.67 -3.89 -21.97
C TYR A 6 3.15 -3.64 -20.54
N PHE A 7 2.79 -4.50 -19.57
CA PHE A 7 3.27 -4.34 -18.19
C PHE A 7 4.78 -4.57 -18.04
N ARG A 8 5.33 -5.53 -18.80
CA ARG A 8 6.77 -5.80 -18.78
C ARG A 8 7.60 -4.60 -19.25
N HIS A 9 7.04 -3.76 -20.10
CA HIS A 9 7.71 -2.52 -20.54
C HIS A 9 8.06 -1.60 -19.36
N PHE A 10 7.19 -1.48 -18.36
CA PHE A 10 7.47 -0.69 -17.15
C PHE A 10 8.53 -1.32 -16.24
N LEU A 11 8.96 -2.56 -16.52
CA LEU A 11 9.96 -3.29 -15.75
C LEU A 11 11.36 -3.24 -16.40
N GLU A 12 11.52 -2.51 -17.50
CA GLU A 12 12.78 -2.46 -18.25
C GLU A 12 13.87 -1.64 -17.55
N THR A 13 13.49 -0.62 -16.76
CA THR A 13 14.44 0.24 -16.02
C THR A 13 14.04 0.34 -14.55
N GLU A 14 15.03 0.59 -13.67
CA GLU A 14 14.76 0.77 -12.23
C GLU A 14 13.84 1.97 -11.97
N ASP A 15 14.03 3.07 -12.71
CA ASP A 15 13.19 4.27 -12.59
C ASP A 15 11.74 3.97 -13.00
N ALA A 16 11.53 3.25 -14.10
CA ALA A 16 10.19 2.85 -14.54
C ALA A 16 9.52 1.90 -13.53
N LYS A 17 10.27 0.97 -12.91
CA LYS A 17 9.75 0.08 -11.86
C LYS A 17 9.29 0.86 -10.65
N VAL A 18 10.09 1.81 -10.17
CA VAL A 18 9.73 2.69 -9.04
C VAL A 18 8.42 3.43 -9.32
N LEU A 19 8.31 4.06 -10.50
CA LEU A 19 7.10 4.78 -10.89
C LEU A 19 5.90 3.86 -11.08
N PHE A 20 6.12 2.64 -11.56
CA PHE A 20 5.08 1.63 -11.69
C PHE A 20 4.54 1.19 -10.32
N ILE A 21 5.41 0.96 -9.33
CA ILE A 21 4.98 0.66 -7.96
C ILE A 21 4.22 1.85 -7.36
N LEU A 22 4.68 3.09 -7.57
CA LEU A 22 3.95 4.29 -7.13
C LEU A 22 2.54 4.35 -7.73
N ALA A 23 2.38 4.04 -9.02
CA ALA A 23 1.07 3.97 -9.66
C ALA A 23 0.18 2.89 -9.03
N LEU A 24 0.73 1.72 -8.70
CA LEU A 24 0.00 0.66 -7.99
C LEU A 24 -0.43 1.11 -6.58
N ILE A 25 0.41 1.85 -5.86
CA ILE A 25 0.07 2.44 -4.56
C ILE A 25 -1.09 3.42 -4.71
N CYS A 26 -1.06 4.33 -5.70
CA CYS A 26 -2.15 5.27 -5.95
C CYS A 26 -3.46 4.56 -6.31
N ALA A 27 -3.39 3.49 -7.10
CA ALA A 27 -4.55 2.66 -7.42
C ALA A 27 -5.10 1.96 -6.17
N ALA A 28 -4.23 1.36 -5.34
CA ALA A 28 -4.61 0.75 -4.07
C ALA A 28 -5.26 1.77 -3.12
N MET A 29 -4.67 2.96 -2.99
CA MET A 29 -5.23 4.05 -2.18
C MET A 29 -6.63 4.46 -2.61
N THR A 30 -6.88 4.48 -3.92
CA THR A 30 -8.19 4.81 -4.50
C THR A 30 -9.19 3.69 -4.21
N LEU A 31 -8.83 2.44 -4.45
CA LEU A 31 -9.67 1.27 -4.14
C LEU A 31 -10.02 1.21 -2.65
N ASP A 32 -9.03 1.42 -1.78
CA ASP A 32 -9.23 1.47 -0.34
C ASP A 32 -10.25 2.53 0.08
N PHE A 33 -10.13 3.75 -0.47
CA PHE A 33 -11.07 4.83 -0.17
C PHE A 33 -12.50 4.50 -0.63
N LEU A 34 -12.65 3.93 -1.83
CA LEU A 34 -13.95 3.50 -2.36
C LEU A 34 -14.57 2.40 -1.48
N LEU A 35 -13.80 1.37 -1.15
CA LEU A 35 -14.27 0.26 -0.30
C LEU A 35 -14.60 0.74 1.11
N GLY A 36 -13.79 1.61 1.71
CA GLY A 36 -14.07 2.20 3.02
C GLY A 36 -15.35 3.04 3.00
N THR A 37 -15.60 3.78 1.92
CA THR A 37 -16.85 4.56 1.75
C THR A 37 -18.06 3.64 1.61
N ILE A 38 -17.94 2.55 0.85
CA ILE A 38 -19.02 1.56 0.69
C ILE A 38 -19.29 0.84 2.02
N ALA A 39 -18.24 0.38 2.71
CA ALA A 39 -18.34 -0.30 4.00
C ALA A 39 -19.04 0.56 5.06
N ALA A 40 -18.76 1.87 5.10
CA ALA A 40 -19.43 2.81 5.99
C ALA A 40 -20.91 3.03 5.65
N LYS A 41 -21.28 2.95 4.36
CA LYS A 41 -22.69 3.03 3.95
C LYS A 41 -23.49 1.77 4.28
N ILE A 42 -22.86 0.59 4.22
CA ILE A 42 -23.52 -0.70 4.46
C ILE A 42 -23.68 -0.97 5.97
N ASN A 43 -22.74 -0.54 6.81
CA ASN A 43 -22.81 -0.73 8.25
C ASN A 43 -23.39 0.51 8.96
N PRO A 44 -24.65 0.47 9.44
CA PRO A 44 -25.26 1.60 10.16
C PRO A 44 -24.57 1.93 11.50
N SER A 45 -23.70 1.05 12.00
CA SER A 45 -22.83 1.31 13.17
C SER A 45 -21.62 2.19 12.85
N ILE A 46 -21.28 2.37 11.57
CA ILE A 46 -20.17 3.22 11.13
C ILE A 46 -20.75 4.57 10.72
N GLU A 47 -20.80 5.50 11.68
CA GLU A 47 -21.25 6.87 11.41
C GLU A 47 -20.21 7.59 10.54
N PHE A 48 -20.51 7.79 9.25
CA PHE A 48 -19.61 8.52 8.35
C PHE A 48 -19.61 10.02 8.70
N LYS A 49 -18.78 10.40 9.67
CA LYS A 49 -18.54 11.80 10.00
C LYS A 49 -17.61 12.40 8.95
N SER A 50 -18.06 13.46 8.29
CA SER A 50 -17.30 14.20 7.25
C SER A 50 -15.84 14.50 7.65
N LYS A 51 -15.59 14.83 8.93
CA LYS A 51 -14.23 15.05 9.48
C LYS A 51 -13.32 13.82 9.40
N ILE A 52 -13.85 12.62 9.61
CA ILE A 52 -13.08 11.36 9.53
C ILE A 52 -12.72 11.06 8.08
N GLY A 53 -13.68 11.25 7.16
CA GLY A 53 -13.44 11.10 5.72
C GLY A 53 -12.35 12.02 5.19
N ILE A 54 -12.41 13.32 5.55
CA ILE A 54 -11.41 14.32 5.14
C ILE A 54 -10.02 13.97 5.70
N ASN A 55 -9.92 13.56 6.96
CA ASN A 55 -8.64 13.15 7.53
C ASN A 55 -8.04 11.92 6.82
N GLY A 56 -8.90 10.97 6.39
CA GLY A 56 -8.46 9.83 5.59
C GLY A 56 -7.86 10.24 4.25
N ILE A 57 -8.50 11.18 3.55
CA ILE A 57 -8.00 11.72 2.27
C ILE A 57 -6.70 12.50 2.49
N LEU A 58 -6.64 13.39 3.49
CA LEU A 58 -5.45 14.18 3.78
C LEU A 58 -4.25 13.29 4.11
N ARG A 59 -4.47 12.20 4.86
CA ARG A 59 -3.43 11.19 5.14
C ARG A 59 -2.89 10.57 3.84
N LYS A 60 -3.75 10.16 2.91
CA LYS A 60 -3.33 9.58 1.62
C LYS A 60 -2.57 10.58 0.77
N ILE A 61 -3.04 11.83 0.70
CA ILE A 61 -2.35 12.91 -0.01
C ILE A 61 -0.96 13.15 0.60
N ALA A 62 -0.86 13.23 1.93
CA ALA A 62 0.43 13.37 2.62
C ALA A 62 1.37 12.20 2.34
N SER A 63 0.86 10.97 2.30
CA SER A 63 1.63 9.79 1.90
C SER A 63 2.15 9.89 0.48
N ILE A 64 1.34 10.33 -0.50
CA ILE A 64 1.79 10.54 -1.88
C ILE A 64 2.88 11.60 -1.95
N PHE A 65 2.71 12.74 -1.26
CA PHE A 65 3.75 13.78 -1.19
C PHE A 65 5.05 13.23 -0.63
N LEU A 66 4.99 12.44 0.44
CA LEU A 66 6.15 11.79 1.02
C LEU A 66 6.83 10.87 0.00
N LEU A 67 6.08 9.97 -0.65
CA LEU A 67 6.61 9.02 -1.61
C LEU A 67 7.28 9.72 -2.80
N VAL A 68 6.67 10.77 -3.33
CA VAL A 68 7.22 11.57 -4.44
C VAL A 68 8.46 12.36 -4.00
N PHE A 69 8.48 12.89 -2.77
CA PHE A 69 9.63 13.61 -2.22
C PHE A 69 10.90 12.72 -2.14
N PHE A 70 10.74 11.43 -1.87
CA PHE A 70 11.87 10.50 -1.83
C PHE A 70 12.47 10.19 -3.21
N ILE A 71 11.79 10.50 -4.32
CA ILE A 71 12.31 10.27 -5.69
C ILE A 71 13.54 11.15 -5.97
N PRO A 72 13.50 12.49 -5.88
CA PRO A 72 14.71 13.29 -6.07
C PRO A 72 15.77 13.00 -5.00
N LEU A 73 15.35 12.65 -3.78
CA LEU A 73 16.29 12.28 -2.73
C LEU A 73 17.06 11.00 -3.08
N SER A 74 16.43 10.02 -3.73
CA SER A 74 17.10 8.77 -4.11
C SER A 74 18.24 8.98 -5.10
N VAL A 75 18.13 10.00 -5.96
CA VAL A 75 19.15 10.35 -6.95
C VAL A 75 20.40 10.94 -6.28
N ILE A 76 20.22 11.62 -5.15
CA ILE A 76 21.33 12.22 -4.38
C ILE A 76 22.14 11.15 -3.65
N VAL A 77 21.49 10.04 -3.28
CA VAL A 77 22.13 8.98 -2.49
C VAL A 77 22.99 8.07 -3.40
N PRO A 78 24.31 7.97 -3.16
CA PRO A 78 25.21 7.20 -4.02
C PRO A 78 25.05 5.69 -3.84
N GLY A 79 25.56 4.94 -4.82
CA GLY A 79 25.75 3.48 -4.72
C GLY A 79 24.48 2.64 -4.80
N GLY A 80 23.41 3.14 -5.42
CA GLY A 80 22.14 2.42 -5.57
C GLY A 80 21.28 2.33 -4.31
N THR A 81 21.81 2.80 -3.16
CA THR A 81 21.10 2.82 -1.87
C THR A 81 19.80 3.63 -1.93
N GLY A 82 19.77 4.71 -2.73
CA GLY A 82 18.55 5.48 -2.94
C GLY A 82 17.41 4.68 -3.58
N ILE A 83 17.73 3.83 -4.57
CA ILE A 83 16.75 2.96 -5.21
C ILE A 83 16.28 1.88 -4.22
N ALA A 84 17.19 1.29 -3.45
CA ALA A 84 16.83 0.32 -2.40
C ALA A 84 15.89 0.92 -1.34
N LEU A 85 16.14 2.17 -0.93
CA LEU A 85 15.27 2.92 -0.04
C LEU A 85 13.87 3.09 -0.63
N LEU A 86 13.78 3.48 -1.92
CA LEU A 86 12.50 3.63 -2.61
C LEU A 86 11.71 2.32 -2.65
N TYR A 87 12.34 1.20 -3.04
CA TYR A 87 11.67 -0.09 -3.04
C TYR A 87 11.14 -0.47 -1.65
N THR A 88 11.96 -0.28 -0.62
CA THR A 88 11.59 -0.61 0.76
C THR A 88 10.37 0.22 1.21
N LEU A 89 10.43 1.53 0.98
CA LEU A 89 9.36 2.45 1.34
C LEU A 89 8.07 2.14 0.55
N TYR A 90 8.19 1.95 -0.75
CA TYR A 90 7.04 1.79 -1.65
C TYR A 90 6.35 0.44 -1.44
N LEU A 91 7.12 -0.66 -1.30
CA LEU A 91 6.54 -1.97 -0.97
C LEU A 91 5.89 -1.94 0.42
N GLY A 92 6.50 -1.29 1.40
CA GLY A 92 5.90 -1.11 2.73
C GLY A 92 4.54 -0.39 2.66
N TYR A 93 4.48 0.72 1.92
CA TYR A 93 3.23 1.45 1.71
C TYR A 93 2.18 0.63 0.95
N LEU A 94 2.58 -0.09 -0.09
CA LEU A 94 1.68 -0.95 -0.85
C LEU A 94 1.06 -2.04 0.04
N LEU A 95 1.87 -2.69 0.88
CA LEU A 95 1.38 -3.69 1.84
C LEU A 95 0.40 -3.09 2.85
N MET A 96 0.66 -1.87 3.35
CA MET A 96 -0.25 -1.17 4.26
C MET A 96 -1.59 -0.84 3.59
N GLU A 97 -1.58 -0.38 2.34
CA GLU A 97 -2.83 -0.09 1.61
C GLU A 97 -3.59 -1.38 1.26
N LEU A 98 -2.90 -2.44 0.85
CA LEU A 98 -3.53 -3.76 0.62
C LEU A 98 -4.20 -4.30 1.89
N LYS A 99 -3.57 -4.13 3.04
CA LYS A 99 -4.17 -4.48 4.33
C LYS A 99 -5.44 -3.67 4.61
N SER A 100 -5.40 -2.36 4.37
CA SER A 100 -6.57 -1.48 4.56
C SER A 100 -7.74 -1.87 3.63
N ILE A 101 -7.45 -2.18 2.37
CA ILE A 101 -8.42 -2.71 1.41
C ILE A 101 -9.10 -3.97 1.97
N LEU A 102 -8.29 -4.90 2.49
CA LEU A 102 -8.79 -6.16 3.04
C LEU A 102 -9.72 -5.92 4.23
N GLU A 103 -9.32 -5.06 5.16
CA GLU A 103 -10.12 -4.71 6.33
C GLU A 103 -11.46 -4.08 5.92
N ASN A 104 -11.46 -3.23 4.89
CA ASN A 104 -12.70 -2.65 4.36
C ASN A 104 -13.58 -3.67 3.64
N TYR A 105 -12.98 -4.60 2.90
CA TYR A 105 -13.70 -5.70 2.27
C TYR A 105 -14.30 -6.69 3.29
N GLN A 106 -13.57 -7.01 4.37
CA GLN A 106 -14.08 -7.81 5.50
C GLN A 106 -15.32 -7.17 6.14
N LYS A 107 -15.29 -5.85 6.37
CA LYS A 107 -16.44 -5.10 6.92
C LYS A 107 -17.68 -5.17 6.02
N MET A 108 -17.51 -5.44 4.73
CA MET A 108 -18.60 -5.64 3.78
C MET A 108 -19.11 -7.09 3.74
N GLY A 109 -18.57 -8.00 4.56
CA GLY A 109 -18.92 -9.43 4.59
C GLY A 109 -18.11 -10.30 3.63
N GLY A 110 -17.03 -9.78 3.05
CA GLY A 110 -16.14 -10.52 2.17
C GLY A 110 -15.27 -11.53 2.92
N ALA A 111 -15.20 -12.77 2.43
CA ALA A 111 -14.28 -13.78 2.94
C ALA A 111 -12.83 -13.46 2.54
N THR A 112 -11.91 -13.49 3.50
CA THR A 112 -10.52 -13.00 3.32
C THR A 112 -9.45 -13.94 3.86
N ASP A 113 -9.85 -15.14 4.32
CA ASP A 113 -8.98 -16.09 5.01
C ASP A 113 -7.68 -16.39 4.26
N LEU A 114 -7.73 -16.50 2.93
CA LEU A 114 -6.56 -16.82 2.11
C LEU A 114 -5.55 -15.66 2.06
N PHE A 115 -6.04 -14.43 1.96
CA PHE A 115 -5.19 -13.24 1.93
C PHE A 115 -4.70 -12.84 3.32
N GLN A 116 -5.52 -13.08 4.36
CA GLN A 116 -5.12 -12.90 5.75
C GLN A 116 -3.93 -13.81 6.11
N ARG A 117 -3.99 -15.09 5.72
CA ARG A 117 -2.87 -16.04 5.86
C ARG A 117 -1.62 -15.60 5.11
N PHE A 118 -1.77 -15.04 3.91
CA PHE A 118 -0.64 -14.46 3.17
C PHE A 118 -0.01 -13.29 3.92
N LEU A 119 -0.80 -12.33 4.42
CA LEU A 119 -0.28 -11.20 5.21
C LEU A 119 0.38 -11.66 6.52
N ASP A 120 -0.19 -12.65 7.21
CA ASP A 120 0.36 -13.17 8.45
C ASP A 120 1.71 -13.89 8.23
N SER A 121 1.94 -14.42 7.03
CA SER A 121 3.25 -14.98 6.64
C SER A 121 4.37 -13.93 6.60
N PHE A 122 4.03 -12.64 6.37
CA PHE A 122 4.99 -11.54 6.47
C PHE A 122 5.21 -11.04 7.90
N LYS A 123 4.32 -11.38 8.85
CA LYS A 123 4.47 -11.04 10.27
C LYS A 123 5.36 -12.03 11.04
N SER A 124 5.44 -13.27 10.57
CA SER A 124 6.07 -14.41 11.26
C SER A 124 7.60 -14.30 11.50
N ASN A 125 8.26 -13.18 11.18
CA ASN A 125 9.71 -13.04 11.33
C ASN A 125 10.17 -12.17 12.51
N HIS A 126 9.28 -11.83 13.46
CA HIS A 126 9.64 -10.94 14.58
C HIS A 126 9.45 -11.48 16.01
N ASP A 127 8.91 -12.68 16.23
CA ASP A 127 8.74 -13.27 17.58
C ASP A 127 9.68 -14.46 17.83
N GLY A 128 10.99 -14.19 17.79
CA GLY A 128 12.01 -15.20 18.00
C GLY A 128 13.20 -14.69 18.80
N LYS A 129 12.96 -14.12 19.99
CA LYS A 129 13.95 -13.94 21.07
C LYS A 129 13.27 -13.44 22.34
N ASP A 130 12.57 -14.32 23.04
CA ASP A 130 12.50 -14.28 24.49
C ASP A 130 12.02 -15.64 24.99
N GLY A 131 12.89 -16.36 25.70
CA GLY A 131 12.56 -17.66 26.28
C GLY A 131 13.62 -18.74 26.12
N ARG A 132 14.88 -18.45 26.44
CA ARG A 132 15.85 -19.44 26.96
C ARG A 132 17.09 -18.72 27.52
N SER A 133 17.07 -18.47 28.82
CA SER A 133 18.07 -18.93 29.78
C SER A 133 17.68 -18.51 31.19
#